data_AF-A6F7J2-F1
#
_entry.id   AF-A6F7J2-F1
#
_cell.length_a   1.000
_cell.length_b   1.000
_cell.length_c   1.000
_cell.angle_alpha   90.00
_cell.angle_beta   90.00
_cell.angle_gamma   90.00
#
_symmetry.space_group_name_H-M   'P 1'
#
loop_
_entity.id
_entity.type
_entity.pdbx_description
1 polymer ?
#
loop_
_entity_poly.entity_id
_entity_poly.type
_entity_poly.pdbx_seq_one_letter_code
_entity_poly.pdbx_strand_id
1 'polypeptide(L)' 'MSPYQIINILIYREICKLETIVIEAIMNKEQVLYVIQLLREGHSLTEITKLAKINVMYVSVIRKLMVMDLLQLDA' A
#
# COMPACT_ATOMS: atom_id res chain seq x y z
N MET A 1 12.42 23.10 -8.46
CA MET A 1 12.17 22.44 -7.16
C MET A 1 13.30 22.79 -6.21
N SER A 2 13.01 23.12 -4.96
CA SER A 2 14.01 23.44 -3.94
C SER A 2 14.74 22.18 -3.45
N PRO A 3 16.04 22.25 -3.07
CA PRO A 3 16.76 21.13 -2.47
C PRO A 3 16.02 20.47 -1.29
N TYR A 4 15.33 21.26 -0.46
CA TYR A 4 14.52 20.73 0.65
C TYR A 4 13.33 19.89 0.18
N GLN A 5 12.72 20.25 -0.95
CA GLN A 5 11.62 19.48 -1.54
C GLN A 5 12.12 18.14 -2.06
N ILE A 6 13.32 18.11 -2.65
CA ILE A 6 13.96 16.87 -3.12
C ILE A 6 14.25 15.96 -1.93
N ILE A 7 14.85 16.49 -0.85
CA ILE A 7 15.15 15.72 0.36
C ILE A 7 13.88 15.14 0.98
N ASN A 8 12.81 15.93 1.09
CA ASN A 8 11.53 15.45 1.62
C ASN A 8 10.94 14.30 0.78
N ILE A 9 11.02 14.38 -0.55
CA ILE A 9 10.55 13.31 -1.44
C ILE A 9 11.38 12.04 -1.25
N LEU A 10 12.70 12.16 -1.12
CA LEU A 10 13.60 11.03 -0.89
C LEU A 10 13.31 10.34 0.44
N ILE A 11 13.16 11.11 1.53
CA ILE A 11 12.80 10.58 2.85
C ILE A 11 11.44 9.88 2.78
N TYR A 12 10.45 10.50 2.13
CA TYR A 12 9.12 9.91 1.99
C TYR A 12 9.14 8.58 1.24
N ARG A 13 9.95 8.46 0.18
CA ARG A 13 10.15 7.19 -0.53
C ARG A 13 10.73 6.11 0.37
N GLU A 14 11.72 6.43 1.21
CA GLU A 14 12.29 5.45 2.16
C GLU A 14 11.27 5.01 3.22
N ILE A 15 10.46 5.93 3.75
CA ILE A 15 9.36 5.57 4.66
C ILE A 15 8.37 4.60 3.99
N CYS A 16 8.03 4.82 2.71
CA CYS A 16 7.11 3.94 1.98
C CYS A 16 7.70 2.54 1.72
N LYS A 17 9.02 2.41 1.55
CA LYS A 17 9.67 1.09 1.48
C LYS A 17 9.52 0.32 2.79
N LEU A 18 9.70 0.99 3.93
CA LEU A 18 9.47 0.39 5.26
C LEU A 18 8.02 -0.06 5.43
N GLU A 19 7.05 0.73 4.97
CA GLU A 19 5.63 0.35 4.97
C GLU A 19 5.36 -0.93 4.15
N THR A 20 6.08 -1.13 3.04
CA THR A 20 5.97 -2.34 2.21
C THR A 20 6.40 -3.59 2.97
N ILE A 21 7.56 -3.52 3.64
CA ILE A 21 8.09 -4.64 4.46
C ILE A 21 7.12 -4.99 5.59
N VAL A 22 6.50 -3.99 6.22
CA VAL A 22 5.51 -4.21 7.28
C VAL A 22 4.26 -4.94 6.76
N ILE A 23 3.77 -4.57 5.57
CA ILE A 23 2.64 -5.26 4.93
C ILE A 23 2.99 -6.73 4.68
N GLU A 24 4.17 -7.00 4.12
CA GLU A 24 4.64 -8.36 3.83
C GLU A 24 4.82 -9.22 5.09
N ALA A 25 5.16 -8.62 6.23
CA ALA A 25 5.30 -9.33 7.50
C ALA A 25 3.94 -9.65 8.16
N ILE A 26 2.91 -8.85 7.91
CA ILE A 26 1.60 -8.95 8.58
C ILE A 26 0.58 -9.71 7.72
N MET A 27 0.66 -9.58 6.40
CA MET A 27 -0.29 -10.14 5.44
C MET A 27 0.41 -11.09 4.48
N ASN A 28 -0.25 -12.20 4.17
CA ASN A 28 0.26 -13.09 3.13
C ASN A 28 0.03 -12.49 1.73
N LYS A 29 0.77 -12.99 0.74
CA LYS A 29 0.71 -12.52 -0.66
C LYS A 29 -0.72 -12.56 -1.22
N GLU A 30 -1.50 -13.59 -0.91
CA GLU A 30 -2.88 -13.76 -1.38
C GLU A 30 -3.81 -12.68 -0.84
N GLN A 31 -3.68 -12.32 0.44
CA GLN A 31 -4.46 -11.25 1.06
C GLN A 31 -4.14 -9.89 0.45
N VAL A 32 -2.85 -9.62 0.19
CA VAL A 32 -2.43 -8.37 -0.47
C VAL A 32 -2.98 -8.31 -1.89
N LEU A 33 -2.86 -9.40 -2.66
CA LEU A 33 -3.40 -9.50 -4.01
C LEU A 33 -4.93 -9.32 -4.04
N TYR A 34 -5.64 -9.91 -3.08
CA TYR A 34 -7.09 -9.76 -2.98
C TYR A 34 -7.51 -8.32 -2.69
N VAL A 35 -6.82 -7.62 -1.79
CA VAL A 35 -7.07 -6.19 -1.55
C VAL A 35 -6.77 -5.35 -2.79
N ILE A 36 -5.69 -5.65 -3.51
CA ILE A 36 -5.33 -4.96 -4.76
C ILE A 36 -6.42 -5.16 -5.81
N GLN A 37 -6.94 -6.38 -5.95
CA GLN A 37 -8.05 -6.66 -6.85
C GLN A 37 -9.27 -5.80 -6.50
N LEU A 38 -9.69 -5.79 -5.23
CA LEU A 38 -10.85 -5.00 -4.82
C LEU A 38 -10.63 -3.48 -5.01
N LEU A 39 -9.41 -2.99 -4.78
CA LEU A 39 -9.05 -1.59 -5.06
C LEU A 39 -9.14 -1.26 -6.55
N ARG A 40 -8.75 -2.18 -7.43
CA ARG A 40 -8.83 -2.02 -8.90
C ARG A 40 -10.27 -2.09 -9.41
N GLU A 41 -11.11 -2.89 -8.76
CA GLU A 41 -12.55 -2.97 -9.03
C GLU A 41 -13.31 -1.70 -8.58
N GLY A 42 -12.66 -0.82 -7.81
CA GLY A 42 -13.22 0.47 -7.40
C GLY A 42 -14.05 0.44 -6.12
N HIS A 43 -13.96 -0.65 -5.32
CA HIS A 43 -14.63 -0.74 -4.03
C HIS A 43 -14.13 0.34 -3.06
N SER A 44 -15.02 0.82 -2.19
CA SER A 44 -14.64 1.76 -1.12
C SER A 44 -13.75 1.08 -0.08
N LEU A 45 -12.92 1.85 0.64
CA LEU A 45 -12.10 1.32 1.72
C LEU A 45 -12.93 0.57 2.77
N THR A 46 -14.12 1.06 3.09
CA THR A 46 -15.07 0.44 4.03
C THR A 46 -15.69 -0.87 3.53
N GLU A 47 -15.82 -1.06 2.22
CA GLU A 47 -16.29 -2.33 1.66
C GLU A 47 -15.15 -3.35 1.66
N ILE A 48 -13.95 -2.92 1.28
CA ILE A 48 -12.75 -3.76 1.26
C ILE A 48 -12.44 -4.30 2.66
N THR A 49 -12.52 -3.46 3.69
CA THR A 49 -12.27 -3.91 5.07
C THR A 49 -13.25 -4.98 5.53
N LYS A 50 -14.50 -4.92 5.07
CA LYS A 50 -15.52 -5.95 5.35
C LYS A 50 -15.27 -7.23 4.56
N LEU A 51 -15.02 -7.11 3.25
CA LEU A 51 -14.83 -8.25 2.34
C LEU A 51 -13.55 -9.04 2.65
N ALA A 52 -12.45 -8.32 2.87
CA ALA A 52 -11.14 -8.92 3.10
C ALA A 52 -10.81 -9.10 4.59
N LYS A 53 -11.68 -8.63 5.50
CA LYS A 53 -11.50 -8.68 6.96
C LYS A 53 -10.16 -8.09 7.42
N ILE A 54 -9.76 -6.99 6.80
CA ILE A 54 -8.49 -6.30 7.04
C ILE A 54 -8.76 -4.91 7.64
N ASN A 55 -7.84 -4.44 8.50
CA ASN A 55 -7.92 -3.10 9.07
C ASN A 55 -7.78 -2.03 7.98
N VAL A 56 -8.60 -0.97 8.06
CA VAL A 56 -8.63 0.13 7.08
C VAL A 56 -7.26 0.81 6.89
N MET A 57 -6.42 0.81 7.92
CA MET A 57 -5.07 1.34 7.87
C MET A 57 -4.22 0.59 6.84
N TYR A 58 -4.24 -0.75 6.86
CA TYR A 58 -3.48 -1.56 5.90
C TYR A 58 -3.99 -1.41 4.47
N VAL A 59 -5.31 -1.34 4.28
CA VAL A 59 -5.90 -1.07 2.95
C VAL A 59 -5.44 0.29 2.42
N SER A 60 -5.34 1.30 3.29
CA SER A 60 -4.88 2.64 2.93
C SER A 60 -3.40 2.65 2.54
N VAL A 61 -2.56 1.91 3.28
CA VAL A 61 -1.14 1.72 2.95
C VAL A 61 -0.99 1.03 1.60
N ILE A 62 -1.70 -0.07 1.35
CA ILE A 62 -1.67 -0.78 0.06
C ILE A 62 -2.04 0.15 -1.08
N ARG A 63 -3.14 0.91 -0.95
CA ARG A 63 -3.56 1.89 -1.97
C ARG A 63 -2.50 2.95 -2.23
N LYS A 64 -1.87 3.50 -1.17
CA LYS A 64 -0.79 4.48 -1.28
C LYS A 64 0.41 3.89 -2.04
N LEU A 65 0.86 2.70 -1.65
CA LEU A 65 2.00 2.02 -2.27
C LEU A 65 1.73 1.67 -3.74
N MET A 66 0.49 1.31 -4.10
CA MET A 66 0.08 1.11 -5.50
C MET A 66 0.18 2.39 -6.32
N VAL A 67 -0.32 3.52 -5.81
CA VAL A 67 -0.27 4.82 -6.51
C VAL A 67 1.18 5.28 -6.71
N MET A 68 2.06 4.91 -5.78
CA MET A 68 3.49 5.24 -5.86
C MET A 68 4.32 4.25 -6.68
N ASP A 69 3.71 3.18 -7.20
CA ASP A 69 4.39 2.09 -7.92
C ASP A 69 5.53 1.45 -7.11
N LEU A 70 5.33 1.33 -5.79
CA LEU A 70 6.31 0.77 -4.85
C LEU A 70 5.99 -0.67 -4.44
N LEU A 71 4.82 -1.17 -4.80
CA LEU A 71 4.35 -2.51 -4.45
C LEU A 71 4.89 -3.52 -5.48
N GLN A 72 6.05 -4.11 -5.19
CA GLN A 72 6.64 -5.17 -6.02
C GLN A 72 6.16 -6.53 -5.52
N LEU A 73 5.05 -7.01 -6.07
CA LEU A 73 4.62 -8.38 -5.86
C LEU A 73 5.32 -9.24 -6.89
N ASP A 74 6.41 -9.93 -6.49
CA ASP A 74 7.04 -10.94 -7.33
C ASP A 74 5.97 -11.92 -7.85
N ALA A 75 5.99 -12.23 -9.15
CA ALA A 75 4.99 -13.07 -9.81
C ALA A 75 4.89 -14.47 -9.18
#